data_AF-A0AB39RX93-F1
#
_entry.id   AF-A0AB39RX93-F1
#
_cell.length_a   1.000
_cell.length_b   1.000
_cell.length_c   1.000
_cell.angle_alpha   90.00
_cell.angle_beta   90.00
_cell.angle_gamma   90.00
#
_symmetry.space_group_name_H-M   'P 1'
#
loop_
_entity.id
_entity.type
_entity.pdbx_description
1 polymer ?
#
loop_
_entity_poly.entity_id
_entity_poly.type
_entity_poly.pdbx_seq_one_letter_code
_entity_poly.pdbx_strand_id
1 'polypeptide(L)'
;MTSDAMHTQREHASYLLGRAAHYIVTVKGNQKKLHKQLKSLPWKQIPLQGRTRDTGHGRGEIRRIKVCTGNSLLFPGARQAVQLKRCRMDRKTGKVSIKTV
;
A
#
# COMPACT_ATOMS: atom_id res chain seq x y z
N MET A 1 14.54 -5.57 -0.21
CA MET A 1 13.71 -6.47 -1.03
C MET A 1 12.34 -5.86 -1.26
N THR A 2 11.86 -5.85 -2.49
CA THR A 2 10.47 -5.49 -2.84
C THR A 2 9.76 -6.75 -3.27
N SER A 3 8.62 -7.06 -2.66
CA SER A 3 7.84 -8.24 -3.05
C SER A 3 6.35 -7.97 -3.08
N ASP A 4 5.68 -8.67 -4.00
CA ASP A 4 4.24 -8.60 -4.13
C ASP A 4 3.55 -9.40 -3.01
N ALA A 5 2.22 -9.33 -3.01
CA ALA A 5 1.41 -9.90 -1.96
C ALA A 5 1.58 -11.41 -1.77
N MET A 6 1.92 -12.17 -2.81
CA MET A 6 2.12 -13.62 -2.70
C MET A 6 3.26 -13.98 -1.75
N HIS A 7 4.28 -13.12 -1.66
CA HIS A 7 5.46 -13.30 -0.80
C HIS A 7 5.38 -12.54 0.53
N THR A 8 4.20 -12.05 0.92
CA THR A 8 3.94 -11.46 2.25
C THR A 8 3.84 -12.56 3.32
N GLN A 9 4.89 -13.37 3.43
CA GLN A 9 5.07 -14.41 4.42
C GLN A 9 5.86 -13.85 5.61
N ARG A 10 5.39 -14.15 6.83
CA ARG A 10 6.02 -13.63 8.05
C ARG A 10 7.43 -14.21 8.25
N GLU A 11 7.62 -15.48 7.92
CA GLU A 11 8.92 -16.16 8.00
C GLU A 11 9.96 -15.48 7.10
N HIS A 12 9.55 -15.09 5.88
CA HIS A 12 10.44 -14.39 4.96
C HIS A 12 10.83 -13.00 5.48
N ALA A 13 9.89 -12.27 6.09
CA ALA A 13 10.20 -11.00 6.74
C ALA A 13 11.18 -11.18 7.91
N SER A 14 10.97 -12.20 8.77
CA SER A 14 11.89 -12.53 9.86
C SER A 14 13.28 -12.92 9.36
N TYR A 15 13.35 -13.71 8.28
CA TYR A 15 14.61 -14.11 7.64
C TYR A 15 15.41 -12.90 7.12
N LEU A 16 14.74 -11.91 6.53
CA LEU A 16 15.36 -10.67 6.06
C LEU A 16 15.83 -9.80 7.21
N LEU A 17 15.04 -9.68 8.28
CA LEU A 17 15.42 -8.92 9.47
C LEU A 17 16.64 -9.52 10.16
N GLY A 18 16.74 -10.85 10.23
CA GLY A 18 17.93 -11.54 10.75
C GLY A 18 19.22 -11.23 9.98
N ARG A 19 19.11 -10.70 8.75
CA ARG A 19 20.23 -10.27 7.91
C ARG A 19 20.37 -8.74 7.81
N ALA A 20 19.69 -8.00 8.69
CA ALA A 20 19.62 -6.53 8.66
C ALA A 20 19.13 -5.96 7.31
N ALA A 21 18.37 -6.73 6.53
CA ALA A 21 17.87 -6.30 5.24
C ALA A 21 16.54 -5.54 5.37
N HIS A 22 16.36 -4.50 4.55
CA HIS A 22 15.10 -3.76 4.45
C HIS A 22 14.13 -4.46 3.49
N TYR A 23 12.83 -4.40 3.80
CA TYR A 23 11.77 -4.94 2.94
C TYR A 23 10.61 -3.95 2.77
N ILE A 24 9.95 -4.06 1.61
CA ILE A 24 8.62 -3.51 1.37
C ILE A 24 7.73 -4.62 0.79
N VAL A 25 6.56 -4.79 1.38
CA VAL A 25 5.62 -5.87 1.03
C VAL A 25 4.22 -5.30 0.80
N THR A 26 3.52 -5.85 -0.17
CA THR A 26 2.13 -5.48 -0.43
C THR A 26 1.19 -6.36 0.39
N VAL A 27 0.27 -5.76 1.14
CA VAL A 27 -0.70 -6.53 1.94
C VAL A 27 -2.02 -6.64 1.20
N LYS A 28 -2.48 -7.88 0.95
CA LYS A 28 -3.82 -8.15 0.42
C LYS A 28 -4.61 -9.01 1.41
N GLY A 29 -5.69 -9.65 0.94
CA GLY A 29 -6.54 -10.52 1.75
C GLY A 29 -5.87 -11.79 2.30
N ASN A 30 -4.62 -12.09 1.91
CA ASN A 30 -3.87 -13.24 2.41
C ASN A 30 -3.41 -13.08 3.88
N GLN A 31 -3.34 -11.85 4.40
CA GLN A 31 -3.02 -11.56 5.80
C GLN A 31 -4.19 -10.84 6.48
N LYS A 32 -5.29 -11.55 6.74
CA LYS A 32 -6.58 -10.96 7.18
C LYS A 32 -6.46 -10.02 8.39
N LYS A 33 -5.73 -10.42 9.44
CA LYS A 33 -5.56 -9.61 10.67
C LYS A 33 -4.77 -8.33 10.39
N LEU A 34 -3.66 -8.43 9.67
CA LEU A 34 -2.85 -7.28 9.25
C LEU A 34 -3.66 -6.33 8.35
N HIS A 35 -4.36 -6.87 7.36
CA HIS A 35 -5.20 -6.07 6.46
C HIS A 35 -6.33 -5.35 7.21
N LYS A 36 -6.94 -5.99 8.22
CA LYS A 36 -7.95 -5.34 9.10
C LYS A 36 -7.33 -4.18 9.90
N GLN A 37 -6.14 -4.39 10.49
CA GLN A 37 -5.43 -3.34 11.21
C GLN A 37 -5.05 -2.16 10.30
N LEU A 38 -4.51 -2.46 9.10
CA LEU A 38 -4.16 -1.41 8.14
C LEU A 38 -5.39 -0.60 7.75
N LYS A 39 -6.56 -1.23 7.59
CA LYS A 39 -7.81 -0.50 7.31
C LYS A 39 -8.29 0.39 8.46
N SER A 40 -7.99 0.04 9.72
CA SER A 40 -8.40 0.83 10.88
C SER A 40 -7.47 2.00 11.21
N LEU A 41 -6.33 2.13 10.52
CA LEU A 41 -5.46 3.29 10.68
C LEU A 41 -6.18 4.60 10.30
N PRO A 42 -5.85 5.74 10.93
CA PRO A 42 -6.54 7.02 10.75
C PRO A 42 -6.17 7.70 9.42
N TRP A 43 -6.29 7.00 8.29
CA TRP A 43 -5.90 7.49 6.95
C TRP A 43 -6.51 8.83 6.56
N LYS A 44 -7.66 9.19 7.12
CA LYS A 44 -8.29 10.50 6.88
C LYS A 44 -7.50 11.65 7.51
N GLN A 45 -6.89 11.42 8.68
CA GLN A 45 -6.12 12.42 9.43
C GLN A 45 -4.66 12.53 8.93
N ILE A 46 -4.14 11.49 8.30
CA ILE A 46 -2.78 11.51 7.74
C ILE A 46 -2.74 12.46 6.53
N PRO A 47 -1.78 13.40 6.45
CA PRO A 47 -1.65 14.31 5.32
C PRO A 47 -1.36 13.54 4.02
N LEU A 48 -1.51 14.20 2.87
CA LEU A 48 -1.15 13.61 1.58
C LEU A 48 0.34 13.80 1.34
N GLN A 49 1.13 12.73 1.33
CA GLN A 49 2.58 12.82 1.12
C GLN A 49 2.96 12.90 -0.36
N GLY A 50 2.10 12.44 -1.26
CA GLY A 50 2.39 12.53 -2.68
C GLY A 50 1.16 12.32 -3.56
N ARG A 51 1.18 12.99 -4.70
CA ARG A 51 0.15 12.90 -5.73
C ARG A 51 0.79 12.97 -7.10
N THR A 52 0.47 12.00 -7.95
CA THR A 52 0.81 12.04 -9.37
C THR A 52 -0.45 12.05 -10.20
N ARG A 53 -0.39 12.71 -11.36
CA ARG A 53 -1.41 12.71 -12.38
C ARG A 53 -0.76 12.28 -13.68
N ASP A 54 -1.36 11.32 -14.34
CA ASP A 54 -0.88 10.78 -15.61
C ASP A 54 -2.06 10.64 -16.58
N THR A 55 -1.78 10.70 -17.87
CA THR A 55 -2.77 10.64 -18.92
C THR A 55 -2.22 9.92 -20.13
N GLY A 56 -2.86 8.82 -20.55
CA GLY A 56 -2.38 8.00 -21.66
C GLY A 56 -3.47 7.07 -22.19
N HIS A 57 -3.42 6.77 -23.49
CA HIS A 57 -4.35 5.85 -24.17
C HIS A 57 -5.84 6.09 -23.83
N GLY A 58 -6.26 7.36 -23.81
CA GLY A 58 -7.64 7.75 -23.51
C GLY A 58 -8.04 7.64 -22.03
N ARG A 59 -7.10 7.42 -21.12
CA ARG A 59 -7.36 7.26 -19.68
C ARG A 59 -6.57 8.29 -18.87
N GLY A 60 -7.23 8.90 -17.89
CA GLY A 60 -6.58 9.67 -16.84
C GLY A 60 -6.34 8.81 -15.62
N GLU A 61 -5.21 8.99 -14.96
CA GLU A 61 -4.87 8.31 -13.72
C GLU A 61 -4.39 9.32 -12.67
N ILE A 62 -4.85 9.15 -11.44
CA ILE A 62 -4.37 9.88 -10.28
C ILE A 62 -3.94 8.87 -9.23
N ARG A 63 -2.68 8.94 -8.79
CA ARG A 63 -2.18 8.16 -7.65
C ARG A 63 -1.98 9.10 -6.46
N ARG A 64 -2.38 8.65 -5.28
CA ARG A 64 -2.20 9.34 -4.00
C ARG A 64 -1.54 8.39 -3.04
N ILE A 65 -0.47 8.82 -2.40
CA ILE A 65 0.22 8.03 -1.39
C ILE A 65 0.04 8.67 -0.02
N LYS A 66 -0.26 7.84 0.97
CA LYS A 66 -0.24 8.21 2.37
C LYS A 66 0.68 7.30 3.17
N VAL A 67 1.39 7.86 4.16
CA VAL A 67 2.30 7.10 5.03
C VAL A 67 1.92 7.29 6.49
N CYS A 68 1.74 6.18 7.21
CA CYS A 68 1.54 6.12 8.65
C CYS A 68 2.79 5.47 9.28
N THR A 69 3.50 6.19 10.14
CA THR A 69 4.58 5.60 10.95
C THR A 69 3.99 5.13 12.27
N GLY A 70 4.32 3.91 12.71
CA GLY A 70 3.85 3.37 13.98
C GLY A 70 4.57 2.08 14.35
N ASN A 71 4.77 1.87 15.65
CA ASN A 71 5.57 0.76 16.18
C ASN A 71 4.76 -0.54 16.40
N SER A 72 3.45 -0.52 16.14
CA SER A 72 2.53 -1.61 16.51
C SER A 72 1.89 -2.30 15.31
N LEU A 73 2.58 -2.36 14.16
CA LEU A 73 2.07 -3.08 12.99
C LEU A 73 2.19 -4.60 13.21
N LEU A 74 1.13 -5.34 12.85
CA LEU A 74 1.06 -6.79 12.99
C LEU A 74 1.90 -7.53 11.93
N PHE A 75 3.08 -7.03 11.58
CA PHE A 75 4.02 -7.64 10.65
C PHE A 75 5.46 -7.50 11.16
N PRO A 76 6.30 -8.55 11.09
CA PRO A 76 7.61 -8.57 11.76
C PRO A 76 8.49 -7.39 11.36
N GLY A 77 8.89 -6.53 12.30
CA GLY A 77 9.76 -5.37 12.05
C GLY A 77 9.14 -4.25 11.21
N ALA A 78 7.84 -4.29 10.91
CA ALA A 78 7.17 -3.23 10.16
C ALA A 78 7.03 -1.99 11.05
N ARG A 79 7.55 -0.85 10.56
CA ARG A 79 7.49 0.46 11.24
C ARG A 79 6.62 1.48 10.52
N GLN A 80 6.28 1.22 9.26
CA GLN A 80 5.48 2.10 8.43
C GLN A 80 4.43 1.32 7.66
N ALA A 81 3.25 1.93 7.54
CA ALA A 81 2.18 1.50 6.66
C ALA A 81 2.00 2.53 5.56
N VAL A 82 1.92 2.07 4.32
CA VAL A 82 1.72 2.92 3.15
C VAL A 82 0.35 2.59 2.55
N GLN A 83 -0.45 3.62 2.28
CA GLN A 83 -1.69 3.50 1.52
C GLN A 83 -1.50 4.14 0.15
N LEU A 84 -1.70 3.35 -0.90
CA LEU A 84 -1.71 3.86 -2.27
C LEU A 84 -3.14 3.81 -2.81
N LYS A 85 -3.71 4.99 -3.10
CA LYS A 85 -5.00 5.10 -3.79
C LYS A 85 -4.81 5.50 -5.23
N ARG A 86 -5.30 4.67 -6.14
CA ARG A 86 -5.32 4.91 -7.58
C ARG A 86 -6.75 5.14 -8.06
N CYS A 87 -6.99 6.30 -8.66
CA CYS A 87 -8.23 6.62 -9.38
C CYS A 87 -7.92 6.63 -10.88
N ARG A 88 -8.65 5.82 -11.66
CA ARG A 88 -8.53 5.74 -13.12
C ARG A 88 -9.85 6.18 -13.73
N MET A 89 -9.79 7.12 -14.66
CA MET A 89 -10.94 7.62 -15.42
C MET A 89 -10.73 7.32 -16.89
N ASP A 90 -11.68 6.64 -17.50
CA ASP A 90 -11.76 6.53 -18.95
C ASP A 90 -12.37 7.81 -19.52
N ARG A 91 -11.66 8.49 -20.43
CA ARG A 91 -12.06 9.81 -20.92
C ARG A 91 -13.18 9.76 -21.95
N LYS A 92 -13.34 8.62 -22.65
CA LYS A 92 -14.40 8.45 -23.66
C LYS A 92 -15.73 8.13 -22.99
N THR A 93 -15.69 7.25 -21.99
CA THR A 93 -16.90 6.75 -21.31
C THR A 93 -17.20 7.45 -19.99
N GLY A 94 -16.26 8.24 -19.46
CA GLY A 94 -16.35 8.83 -18.12
C GLY A 94 -16.21 7.82 -16.97
N LYS A 95 -16.02 6.52 -17.26
CA LYS A 95 -16.01 5.46 -16.24
C LYS A 95 -14.84 5.64 -15.27
N VAL A 96 -15.14 5.68 -13.98
CA VAL A 96 -14.15 5.81 -12.90
C VAL A 96 -13.96 4.48 -12.16
N SER A 97 -12.71 4.11 -11.90
CA SER A 97 -12.32 2.97 -11.08
C SER A 97 -11.33 3.41 -10.00
N ILE A 98 -11.61 3.07 -8.74
CA ILE A 98 -10.73 3.36 -7.61
C ILE A 98 -10.19 2.05 -7.04
N LYS A 99 -8.87 1.96 -6.87
CA LYS A 99 -8.21 0.84 -6.18
C LYS A 99 -7.35 1.36 -5.04
N THR A 100 -7.42 0.69 -3.90
CA THR A 100 -6.54 0.93 -2.75
C THR A 100 -5.62 -0.28 -2.62
N VAL A 101 -4.32 -0.02 -2.50
CA VAL A 101 -3.27 -0.98 -2.21
C VAL A 101 -2.67 -0.64 -0.86
#